data_AF-A0A815SBJ7-F1
#
_entry.id   AF-A0A815SBJ7-F1
#
_cell.length_a   1.000
_cell.length_b   1.000
_cell.length_c   1.000
_cell.angle_alpha   90.00
_cell.angle_beta   90.00
_cell.angle_gamma   90.00
#
_symmetry.space_group_name_H-M   'P 1'
#
loop_
_entity.id
_entity.type
_entity.pdbx_description
1 polymer ?
#
loop_
_entity_poly.entity_id
_entity_poly.type
_entity_poly.pdbx_seq_one_letter_code
_entity_poly.pdbx_strand_id
1 'polypeptide(L)'
;MQITLITDNTICQQQLAPYESKSWPHLLGKPIDEAIEEIKRENPEYHVEKLPLHCPMKLDVRPNRVRVFFDEEDKVARVPQNG
;
A
#
# COMPACT_ATOMS: atom_id res chain seq x y z
N MET A 1 16.84 28.88 43.55
CA MET A 1 17.01 27.59 42.85
C MET A 1 15.62 27.00 42.69
N GLN A 2 15.05 27.04 41.49
CA GLN A 2 13.72 26.47 41.25
C GLN A 2 13.85 24.97 40.99
N ILE A 3 12.99 24.23 41.65
CA ILE A 3 12.93 22.78 41.70
C ILE A 3 12.08 22.36 40.50
N THR A 4 12.63 21.55 39.60
CA THR A 4 11.96 21.13 38.35
C THR A 4 10.75 20.27 38.68
N LEU A 5 9.58 20.71 38.23
CA LEU A 5 8.34 19.95 38.30
C LEU A 5 8.41 18.78 37.32
N ILE A 6 8.22 17.58 37.85
CA ILE A 6 7.88 16.39 37.07
C ILE A 6 6.43 16.57 36.67
N THR A 7 6.15 16.68 35.37
CA THR A 7 4.79 16.56 34.84
C THR A 7 4.80 15.58 33.68
N ASP A 8 4.33 14.39 34.01
CA ASP A 8 3.35 13.61 33.27
C ASP A 8 3.62 13.29 31.79
N ASN A 9 3.91 12.01 31.59
CA ASN A 9 3.16 11.16 30.68
C ASN A 9 3.19 11.54 29.19
N THR A 10 4.32 11.25 28.55
CA THR A 10 4.35 10.98 27.11
C THR A 10 4.69 9.51 26.89
N ILE A 11 3.85 8.62 27.39
CA ILE A 11 3.67 7.29 26.79
C ILE A 11 2.56 7.46 25.76
N CYS A 12 2.89 7.85 24.54
CA CYS A 12 2.07 7.92 23.32
C CYS A 12 2.89 8.82 22.38
N GLN A 13 3.73 8.36 21.47
CA GLN A 13 3.48 7.45 20.37
C GLN A 13 4.86 6.89 20.00
N GLN A 14 5.00 5.58 19.84
CA GLN A 14 6.08 5.10 18.97
C GLN A 14 5.79 5.69 17.60
N GLN A 15 6.59 6.68 17.21
CA GLN A 15 6.58 7.30 15.89
C GLN A 15 6.85 6.20 14.86
N LEU A 16 5.81 5.48 14.43
CA LEU A 16 5.84 4.80 13.14
C LEU A 16 5.91 5.94 12.14
N ALA A 17 7.02 6.05 11.41
CA ALA A 17 7.12 7.00 10.30
C ALA A 17 5.83 6.95 9.47
N PRO A 18 5.30 8.08 8.99
CA PRO A 18 4.09 8.07 8.17
C PRO A 18 4.29 7.02 7.07
N TYR A 19 3.43 5.99 7.06
CA TYR A 19 3.47 5.00 6.00
C TYR A 19 3.10 5.74 4.71
N GLU A 20 4.10 6.04 3.89
CA GLU A 20 3.87 6.66 2.60
C GLU A 20 3.20 5.62 1.69
N SER A 21 1.87 5.69 1.63
CA SER A 21 1.09 4.90 0.69
C SER A 21 1.39 5.39 -0.72
N LYS A 22 1.95 4.52 -1.54
CA LYS A 22 2.19 4.69 -2.96
C LYS A 22 1.00 4.17 -3.76
N SER A 23 0.60 4.96 -4.75
CA SER A 23 -0.49 4.63 -5.69
C SER A 23 -0.01 4.76 -7.12
N TRP A 24 -0.55 3.95 -8.02
CA TRP A 24 -0.19 3.93 -9.44
C TRP A 24 -1.37 4.30 -10.35
N PRO A 25 -1.76 5.58 -10.42
CA PRO A 25 -2.94 5.99 -11.20
C PRO A 25 -2.77 5.78 -12.71
N HIS A 26 -1.53 5.82 -13.23
CA HIS A 26 -1.21 5.63 -14.65
C HIS A 26 -1.33 4.16 -15.11
N LEU A 27 -1.44 3.20 -14.19
CA LEU A 27 -1.64 1.79 -14.51
C LEU A 27 -3.11 1.43 -14.74
N LEU A 28 -4.03 2.33 -14.43
CA LEU A 28 -5.46 2.09 -14.61
C LEU A 28 -5.79 1.88 -16.10
N GLY A 29 -6.47 0.77 -16.42
CA GLY A 29 -6.81 0.39 -17.79
C GLY A 29 -5.69 -0.25 -18.60
N LYS A 30 -4.47 -0.36 -18.05
CA LYS A 30 -3.38 -1.12 -18.68
C LYS A 30 -3.57 -2.63 -18.52
N PRO A 31 -2.91 -3.46 -19.37
CA PRO A 31 -2.82 -4.89 -19.16
C PRO A 31 -2.21 -5.24 -17.79
N ILE A 32 -2.71 -6.29 -17.16
CA ILE A 32 -2.26 -6.69 -15.82
C ILE A 32 -0.76 -7.00 -15.76
N ASP A 33 -0.21 -7.66 -16.78
CA ASP A 33 1.19 -8.07 -16.79
C ASP A 33 2.12 -6.85 -16.94
N GLU A 34 1.74 -5.86 -17.76
CA GLU A 34 2.46 -4.59 -17.86
C GLU A 34 2.49 -3.85 -16.51
N ALA A 35 1.35 -3.81 -15.81
CA ALA A 35 1.26 -3.19 -14.50
C ALA A 35 2.16 -3.88 -13.46
N ILE A 36 2.19 -5.22 -13.46
CA ILE A 36 3.05 -5.99 -12.54
C ILE A 36 4.53 -5.74 -12.83
N GLU A 37 4.92 -5.72 -14.10
CA GLU A 37 6.29 -5.43 -14.51
C GLU A 37 6.72 -4.03 -14.09
N GLU A 38 5.86 -3.03 -14.26
CA GLU A 38 6.14 -1.65 -13.86
C GLU A 38 6.32 -1.53 -12.34
N ILE A 39 5.41 -2.12 -11.54
CA ILE A 39 5.52 -2.12 -10.07
C ILE A 39 6.80 -2.84 -9.60
N LYS A 40 7.11 -4.01 -10.16
CA LYS A 40 8.33 -4.77 -9.80
C LYS A 40 9.61 -4.08 -10.25
N ARG A 41 9.58 -3.35 -11.37
CA ARG A 41 10.71 -2.56 -11.86
C ARG A 41 11.03 -1.40 -10.92
N GLU A 42 10.00 -0.76 -10.36
CA GLU A 42 10.18 0.30 -9.37
C GLU A 42 10.73 -0.23 -8.05
N ASN A 43 10.16 -1.33 -7.53
CA ASN A 43 10.68 -2.00 -6.35
C ASN A 43 10.39 -3.51 -6.41
N PRO A 44 11.42 -4.37 -6.52
CA PRO A 44 11.26 -5.81 -6.58
C PRO A 44 10.81 -6.45 -5.25
N GLU A 45 10.89 -5.72 -4.13
CA GLU A 45 10.44 -6.20 -2.82
C GLU A 45 8.92 -6.16 -2.66
N TYR A 46 8.19 -5.48 -3.55
CA TYR A 46 6.74 -5.47 -3.50
C TYR A 46 6.16 -6.84 -3.81
N HIS A 47 5.33 -7.32 -2.90
CA HIS A 47 4.50 -8.49 -3.10
C HIS A 47 3.24 -8.10 -3.89
N VAL A 48 3.26 -8.37 -5.19
CA VAL A 48 2.14 -8.05 -6.07
C VAL A 48 1.13 -9.20 -6.09
N GLU A 49 -0.08 -8.95 -5.59
CA GLU A 49 -1.21 -9.88 -5.62
C GLU A 49 -2.16 -9.51 -6.76
N LYS A 50 -2.44 -10.48 -7.65
CA LYS A 50 -3.45 -10.35 -8.72
C LYS A 50 -4.80 -10.79 -8.17
N LEU A 51 -5.81 -9.94 -8.22
CA LEU A 51 -7.13 -10.23 -7.70
C LEU A 51 -8.24 -9.82 -8.67
N PRO A 52 -9.28 -10.62 -8.86
CA PRO A 52 -10.44 -10.17 -9.63
C PRO A 52 -11.18 -9.06 -8.86
N LEU A 53 -11.79 -8.13 -9.59
CA LEU A 53 -12.41 -6.91 -9.05
C LEU A 53 -13.38 -7.14 -7.87
N HIS A 54 -14.10 -8.26 -7.85
CA HIS A 54 -15.14 -8.57 -6.87
C HIS A 54 -14.74 -9.64 -5.85
N CYS A 55 -13.45 -9.93 -5.70
CA CYS A 55 -12.97 -10.92 -4.73
C CYS A 55 -13.08 -10.38 -3.28
N PRO A 56 -13.70 -11.13 -2.34
CA PRO A 56 -13.63 -10.78 -0.93
C PRO A 56 -12.19 -10.92 -0.42
N MET A 57 -11.71 -9.92 0.32
CA MET A 57 -10.33 -9.84 0.80
C MET A 57 -10.27 -9.58 2.30
N LYS A 58 -9.13 -9.96 2.90
CA LYS A 58 -8.80 -9.57 4.26
C LYS A 58 -8.42 -8.08 4.29
N LEU A 59 -8.97 -7.34 5.25
CA LEU A 59 -8.70 -5.91 5.46
C LEU A 59 -7.42 -5.66 6.27
N ASP A 60 -6.44 -6.56 6.19
CA ASP A 60 -5.13 -6.34 6.81
C ASP A 60 -4.33 -5.31 6.01
N VAL A 61 -3.56 -4.45 6.69
CA VAL A 61 -2.68 -3.47 6.04
C VAL A 61 -1.26 -4.01 6.01
N ARG A 62 -0.69 -4.20 4.81
CA ARG A 62 0.68 -4.68 4.59
C ARG A 62 1.46 -3.70 3.71
N PRO A 63 2.50 -3.06 4.26
CA PRO A 63 3.19 -2.00 3.56
C PRO A 63 3.86 -2.45 2.25
N ASN A 64 4.28 -3.71 2.20
CA ASN A 64 5.01 -4.32 1.10
C ASN A 64 4.11 -5.02 0.09
N ARG A 65 2.78 -4.99 0.27
CA ARG A 65 1.85 -5.68 -0.63
C ARG A 65 1.19 -4.67 -1.55
N VAL A 66 1.09 -5.00 -2.83
CA VAL A 66 0.34 -4.22 -3.83
C VAL A 66 -0.72 -5.12 -4.42
N ARG A 67 -1.99 -4.73 -4.26
CA ARG A 67 -3.12 -5.46 -4.86
C ARG A 67 -3.47 -4.83 -6.20
N VAL A 68 -3.41 -5.65 -7.26
CA VAL A 68 -3.79 -5.27 -8.62
C VAL A 68 -5.12 -5.93 -8.95
N PHE A 69 -6.15 -5.12 -9.14
CA PHE A 69 -7.49 -5.59 -9.48
C PHE A 69 -7.66 -5.66 -10.99
N PHE A 70 -8.15 -6.78 -11.51
CA PHE A 70 -8.45 -6.94 -12.92
C PHE A 70 -9.93 -7.18 -13.22
N ASP A 71 -10.34 -6.76 -14.41
CA ASP A 71 -11.66 -7.01 -15.01
C ASP A 71 -11.67 -8.27 -15.90
N GLU A 72 -12.79 -8.54 -16.56
CA GLU A 72 -12.93 -9.67 -17.49
C GLU A 72 -12.09 -9.53 -18.77
N GLU A 73 -11.52 -8.36 -19.03
CA GLU A 73 -10.66 -8.08 -20.19
C GLU A 73 -9.16 -8.14 -19.84
N ASP A 74 -8.81 -8.69 -18.67
CA ASP A 74 -7.44 -8.73 -18.11
C ASP A 74 -6.77 -7.35 -17.98
N LYS A 75 -7.57 -6.30 -17.80
CA LYS A 75 -7.11 -4.92 -17.58
C LYS A 75 -7.23 -4.53 -16.13
N VAL A 76 -6.36 -3.61 -15.71
CA VAL A 76 -6.40 -3.04 -14.37
C VAL A 76 -7.66 -2.21 -14.18
N ALA A 77 -8.58 -2.72 -13.37
CA ALA A 77 -9.90 -2.14 -13.13
C ALA A 77 -9.92 -1.12 -11.98
N ARG A 78 -8.89 -1.13 -11.11
CA ARG A 78 -8.72 -0.17 -10.01
C ARG A 78 -7.27 0.26 -9.89
N VAL A 79 -7.07 1.50 -9.45
CA VAL A 79 -5.74 2.05 -9.18
C VAL A 79 -5.02 1.16 -8.16
N PRO A 80 -3.88 0.55 -8.52
CA PRO A 80 -3.08 -0.22 -7.58
C PRO A 80 -2.55 0.69 -6.47
N GLN A 81 -2.52 0.17 -5.26
CA GLN A 81 -2.02 0.86 -4.06
C GLN A 81 -1.29 -0.15 -3.18
N ASN A 82 -0.26 0.31 -2.47
CA ASN A 82 0.37 -0.49 -1.44
C ASN A 82 -0.48 -0.46 -0.15
N GLY A 83 -0.70 -1.62 0.45
CA GLY A 83 -1.62 -1.81 1.57
C GLY A 83 -2.18 -3.22 1.72
#